data_AF-A0A954JGR6-F1
#
_entry.id   AF-A0A954JGR6-F1
#
_cell.length_a   1.000
_cell.length_b   1.000
_cell.length_c   1.000
_cell.angle_alpha   90.00
_cell.angle_beta   90.00
_cell.angle_gamma   90.00
#
_symmetry.space_group_name_H-M   'P 1'
#
loop_
_entity.id
_entity.type
_entity.pdbx_description
1 polymer ?
#
loop_
_entity_poly.entity_id
_entity_poly.type
_entity_poly.pdbx_seq_one_letter_code
_entity_poly.pdbx_strand_id
1 'polypeptide(L)'
;MIRRRRRRLARPLRWGDLRDALWCSAGLHAVGLFALTLLILPRSSLVGFGPLDTTIGWAGDDTELVAPIDTTVEAPVEHEPDQSDDTVPIVEPTPERRTVVPVPREPASLEPSGWSELQGRRARAGGGSGELTITLGWDTGCDLDLHVRGPHGVHGYYRQRETAIGLLDIDCNARIPVDEPLENFFSARAIPGTYVIQVQRYRSRNGGQPVQFTVGVWVFGERRLFTGELDTEREITVATFRVAGSHVTWSGSR
;
A
#
# COMPACT_ATOMS: atom_id res chain seq x y z
N MET A 1 -33.64 45.16 -60.26
CA MET A 1 -32.65 44.62 -59.30
C MET A 1 -33.39 44.21 -58.03
N ILE A 2 -33.76 42.94 -57.87
CA ILE A 2 -34.65 42.46 -56.79
C ILE A 2 -33.88 41.47 -55.91
N ARG A 3 -33.56 41.85 -54.67
CA ARG A 3 -32.88 40.98 -53.69
C ARG A 3 -33.91 40.07 -52.98
N ARG A 4 -33.87 38.77 -53.26
CA ARG A 4 -34.64 37.76 -52.51
C ARG A 4 -33.92 37.43 -51.20
N ARG A 5 -34.49 37.80 -50.04
CA ARG A 5 -34.06 37.32 -48.72
C ARG A 5 -34.45 35.84 -48.56
N ARG A 6 -33.48 34.95 -48.38
CA ARG A 6 -33.74 33.55 -47.99
C ARG A 6 -34.13 33.52 -46.51
N ARG A 7 -35.37 33.11 -46.20
CA ARG A 7 -35.78 32.75 -44.83
C ARG A 7 -35.09 31.45 -44.44
N ARG A 8 -34.33 31.46 -43.33
CA ARG A 8 -33.80 30.23 -42.72
C ARG A 8 -34.98 29.49 -42.10
N LEU A 9 -35.28 28.30 -42.61
CA LEU A 9 -36.19 27.36 -41.97
C LEU A 9 -35.45 26.70 -40.80
N ALA A 10 -36.06 26.74 -39.61
CA ALA A 10 -35.57 26.05 -38.42
C ALA A 10 -35.61 24.54 -38.64
N ARG A 11 -34.55 23.84 -38.19
CA ARG A 11 -34.47 22.37 -38.21
C ARG A 11 -35.40 21.78 -37.13
N PRO A 12 -36.07 20.64 -37.38
CA PRO A 12 -36.92 19.98 -36.40
C PRO A 12 -36.07 19.33 -35.29
N LEU A 13 -36.55 19.47 -34.05
CA LEU A 13 -36.01 18.81 -32.85
C LEU A 13 -36.11 17.28 -32.98
N ARG A 14 -35.02 16.57 -32.64
CA ARG A 14 -34.98 15.10 -32.59
C ARG A 14 -34.74 14.63 -31.15
N TRP A 15 -35.81 14.11 -30.54
CA TRP A 15 -35.90 12.96 -29.63
C TRP A 15 -34.63 12.55 -28.86
N GLY A 16 -34.17 13.37 -27.91
CA GLY A 16 -33.03 13.04 -27.04
C GLY A 16 -33.11 13.56 -25.60
N ASP A 17 -34.14 14.34 -25.26
CA ASP A 17 -34.35 14.86 -23.90
C ASP A 17 -35.68 14.32 -23.37
N LEU A 18 -35.60 13.38 -22.43
CA LEU A 18 -36.60 13.04 -21.39
C LEU A 18 -36.27 11.65 -20.81
N ARG A 19 -35.46 11.63 -19.75
CA ARG A 19 -35.59 10.71 -18.60
C ARG A 19 -34.47 10.91 -17.56
N ASP A 20 -34.50 12.07 -16.93
CA ASP A 20 -34.12 12.19 -15.52
C ASP A 20 -35.41 12.32 -14.68
N ALA A 21 -35.32 11.91 -13.41
CA ALA A 21 -36.32 12.01 -12.35
C ALA A 21 -37.29 10.82 -12.16
N LEU A 22 -36.78 9.73 -11.59
CA LEU A 22 -37.53 8.90 -10.62
C LEU A 22 -36.54 8.25 -9.63
N TRP A 23 -36.13 9.01 -8.60
CA TRP A 23 -35.62 8.47 -7.35
C TRP A 23 -36.49 9.04 -6.22
N CYS A 24 -37.54 8.29 -5.86
CA CYS A 24 -38.34 8.51 -4.66
C CYS A 24 -38.35 7.22 -3.83
N SER A 25 -37.75 7.32 -2.65
CA SER A 25 -38.15 6.68 -1.37
C SER A 25 -38.78 5.28 -1.39
N ALA A 26 -38.02 4.28 -0.95
CA ALA A 26 -38.57 3.14 -0.21
C ALA A 26 -37.48 2.52 0.67
N GLY A 27 -37.41 2.94 1.93
CA GLY A 27 -36.59 2.31 2.96
C GLY A 27 -37.29 2.50 4.31
N LEU A 28 -38.02 1.47 4.75
CA LEU A 28 -38.67 1.24 6.06
C LEU A 28 -39.38 -0.13 5.88
N HIS A 29 -39.28 -1.20 6.67
CA HIS A 29 -38.91 -1.47 8.06
C HIS A 29 -38.66 -2.99 8.24
N ALA A 30 -38.27 -3.37 9.47
CA ALA A 30 -38.15 -4.72 10.08
C ALA A 30 -36.72 -5.28 9.98
N VAL A 31 -36.00 -5.47 11.09
CA VAL A 31 -36.39 -6.36 12.20
C VAL A 31 -35.91 -5.78 13.54
N GLY A 32 -36.80 -5.73 14.52
CA GLY A 32 -36.51 -5.48 15.93
C GLY A 32 -37.11 -6.58 16.79
N LEU A 33 -36.39 -6.87 17.88
CA LEU A 33 -36.71 -7.73 19.03
C LEU A 33 -36.79 -9.24 18.78
N PHE A 34 -35.92 -10.00 19.46
CA PHE A 34 -36.36 -10.97 20.45
C PHE A 34 -35.25 -11.18 21.49
N ALA A 35 -35.44 -10.56 22.64
CA ALA A 35 -34.71 -10.89 23.87
C ALA A 35 -35.62 -11.74 24.75
N LEU A 36 -34.99 -12.69 25.45
CA LEU A 36 -35.35 -13.21 26.76
C LEU A 36 -36.61 -14.09 26.88
N THR A 37 -36.38 -15.39 27.04
CA THR A 37 -37.14 -16.22 27.99
C THR A 37 -36.17 -17.12 28.77
N LEU A 38 -36.06 -16.83 30.07
CA LEU A 38 -35.50 -17.70 31.10
C LEU A 38 -36.65 -18.42 31.81
N LEU A 39 -36.29 -19.52 32.48
CA LEU A 39 -36.93 -20.17 33.63
C LEU A 39 -37.66 -21.52 33.43
N ILE A 40 -37.10 -22.53 34.12
CA ILE A 40 -37.69 -23.58 34.99
C ILE A 40 -37.41 -25.06 34.57
N LEU A 41 -36.74 -25.76 35.51
CA LEU A 41 -36.21 -27.14 35.56
C LEU A 41 -37.28 -28.25 35.64
N PRO A 42 -36.88 -29.55 35.62
CA PRO A 42 -36.65 -30.23 36.90
C PRO A 42 -35.37 -31.11 37.01
N ARG A 43 -34.92 -31.23 38.27
CA ARG A 43 -33.84 -32.07 38.81
C ARG A 43 -34.22 -33.56 38.83
N SER A 44 -33.26 -34.44 38.60
CA SER A 44 -33.06 -35.78 39.22
C SER A 44 -31.65 -36.25 38.79
N SER A 45 -30.63 -36.27 39.67
CA SER A 45 -30.23 -37.39 40.55
C SER A 45 -29.95 -38.68 39.75
N LEU A 46 -28.84 -39.41 39.85
CA LEU A 46 -27.62 -39.41 40.67
C LEU A 46 -26.85 -40.68 40.22
N VAL A 47 -25.61 -40.61 39.73
CA VAL A 47 -24.50 -41.59 39.92
C VAL A 47 -23.25 -40.85 39.40
N GLY A 48 -22.18 -40.54 40.13
CA GLY A 48 -21.58 -41.21 41.27
C GLY A 48 -20.25 -41.82 40.83
N PHE A 49 -19.22 -41.01 40.56
CA PHE A 49 -17.81 -41.45 40.57
C PHE A 49 -16.93 -40.31 41.07
N GLY A 50 -16.20 -40.59 42.15
CA GLY A 50 -15.40 -39.65 42.92
C GLY A 50 -14.04 -39.31 42.26
N PRO A 51 -13.26 -38.43 42.94
CA PRO A 51 -12.11 -37.78 42.36
C PRO A 51 -10.87 -38.70 42.38
N LEU A 52 -10.11 -38.69 41.29
CA LEU A 52 -8.70 -39.05 41.34
C LEU A 52 -7.92 -37.85 41.87
N ASP A 53 -7.46 -38.07 43.09
CA ASP A 53 -6.43 -37.34 43.80
C ASP A 53 -5.12 -37.34 42.99
N THR A 54 -4.58 -36.16 42.71
CA THR A 54 -3.17 -36.00 42.33
C THR A 54 -2.71 -34.65 42.88
N THR A 55 -2.59 -34.59 44.20
CA THR A 55 -1.75 -33.60 44.88
C THR A 55 -0.28 -33.95 44.64
N ILE A 56 0.41 -33.17 43.82
CA ILE A 56 1.88 -33.10 43.83
C ILE A 56 2.26 -32.15 44.97
N GLY A 57 2.70 -32.74 46.08
CA GLY A 57 3.30 -32.04 47.20
C GLY A 57 4.70 -31.56 46.85
N TRP A 58 4.98 -30.30 47.20
CA TRP A 58 6.34 -29.78 47.38
C TRP A 58 6.49 -29.43 48.87
N ALA A 59 7.10 -30.33 49.61
CA ALA A 59 7.83 -30.10 50.86
C ALA A 59 9.29 -30.48 50.55
N GLY A 60 10.37 -29.90 51.05
CA GLY A 60 10.73 -28.96 52.11
C GLY A 60 12.28 -28.98 52.18
N ASP A 61 12.87 -28.19 53.07
CA ASP A 61 14.31 -28.02 53.42
C ASP A 61 15.19 -27.21 52.44
N ASP A 62 16.15 -26.36 52.83
CA ASP A 62 16.51 -25.66 54.07
C ASP A 62 17.57 -24.60 53.66
N THR A 63 17.38 -23.31 53.97
CA THR A 63 18.09 -22.51 54.99
C THR A 63 19.64 -22.37 54.85
N GLU A 64 20.10 -21.18 54.44
CA GLU A 64 21.26 -20.40 54.98
C GLU A 64 21.23 -18.99 54.33
N LEU A 65 20.74 -17.92 54.98
CA LEU A 65 21.39 -17.01 55.94
C LEU A 65 22.74 -16.39 55.51
N VAL A 66 22.70 -15.23 54.83
CA VAL A 66 23.70 -14.16 55.02
C VAL A 66 22.99 -12.78 54.99
N ALA A 67 23.32 -11.96 55.99
CA ALA A 67 22.69 -10.71 56.41
C ALA A 67 23.12 -9.47 55.57
N PRO A 68 22.50 -8.29 55.78
CA PRO A 68 22.59 -7.12 54.90
C PRO A 68 23.78 -6.20 55.26
N ILE A 69 24.34 -5.52 54.26
CA ILE A 69 25.31 -4.45 54.47
C ILE A 69 24.63 -3.12 54.20
N ASP A 70 24.30 -2.43 55.29
CA ASP A 70 24.05 -1.00 55.35
C ASP A 70 25.39 -0.29 55.48
N THR A 71 25.66 0.72 54.66
CA THR A 71 26.54 1.83 55.03
C THR A 71 26.12 3.06 54.22
N THR A 72 25.60 4.03 54.97
CA THR A 72 25.20 5.37 54.53
C THR A 72 26.40 6.34 54.57
N VAL A 73 26.20 7.52 53.96
CA VAL A 73 26.87 8.83 54.12
C VAL A 73 28.25 8.96 53.44
N GLU A 74 28.63 10.01 52.67
CA GLU A 74 28.39 11.46 52.77
C GLU A 74 28.55 12.18 51.40
N ALA A 75 27.71 13.20 51.15
CA ALA A 75 28.11 14.45 50.48
C ALA A 75 28.47 15.46 51.59
N PRO A 76 29.15 16.62 51.40
CA PRO A 76 29.45 17.36 50.16
C PRO A 76 30.88 17.97 50.10
N VAL A 77 31.37 18.40 48.93
CA VAL A 77 32.35 19.50 48.87
C VAL A 77 32.08 20.37 47.65
N GLU A 78 31.69 21.61 47.92
CA GLU A 78 31.62 22.71 46.98
C GLU A 78 33.04 23.14 46.59
N HIS A 79 33.29 23.31 45.29
CA HIS A 79 34.47 24.00 44.81
C HIS A 79 34.04 25.36 44.27
N GLU A 80 34.43 26.41 45.00
CA GLU A 80 34.35 27.80 44.57
C GLU A 80 35.21 28.06 43.32
N PRO A 81 34.86 29.09 42.52
CA PRO A 81 35.52 29.39 41.26
C PRO A 81 36.78 30.22 41.47
N ASP A 82 37.91 29.77 40.90
CA ASP A 82 39.09 30.63 40.74
C ASP A 82 38.90 31.53 39.51
N GLN A 83 39.09 32.82 39.73
CA GLN A 83 39.04 33.87 38.73
C GLN A 83 40.40 33.97 38.05
N SER A 84 40.44 33.73 36.73
CA SER A 84 41.44 34.34 35.87
C SER A 84 40.74 35.20 34.83
N ASP A 85 40.72 36.48 35.13
CA ASP A 85 40.59 37.61 34.22
C ASP A 85 41.61 37.48 33.09
N ASP A 86 41.13 37.19 31.88
CA ASP A 86 41.83 37.50 30.65
C ASP A 86 40.84 38.15 29.70
N THR A 87 40.74 39.47 29.84
CA THR A 87 40.07 40.36 28.90
C THR A 87 40.77 40.28 27.53
N VAL A 88 40.29 39.41 26.64
CA VAL A 88 40.67 39.42 25.22
C VAL A 88 39.83 40.50 24.51
N PRO A 89 40.43 41.44 23.76
CA PRO A 89 39.66 42.44 23.03
C PRO A 89 38.77 41.73 22.00
N ILE A 90 37.47 41.97 22.09
CA ILE A 90 36.50 41.62 21.05
C ILE A 90 36.85 42.46 19.82
N VAL A 91 37.70 41.92 18.95
CA VAL A 91 37.74 42.34 17.56
C VAL A 91 36.52 41.69 16.93
N GLU A 92 35.45 42.46 16.71
CA GLU A 92 34.31 42.01 15.91
C GLU A 92 34.85 41.48 14.56
N PRO A 93 34.70 40.19 14.23
CA PRO A 93 34.97 39.77 12.87
C PRO A 93 33.95 40.47 11.98
N THR A 94 34.46 41.39 11.17
CA THR A 94 33.78 41.95 10.00
C THR A 94 32.99 40.83 9.33
N PRO A 95 31.69 41.01 9.00
CA PRO A 95 30.93 39.98 8.33
C PRO A 95 31.58 39.74 6.97
N GLU A 96 32.41 38.71 6.88
CA GLU A 96 32.88 38.20 5.61
C GLU A 96 31.62 37.83 4.85
N ARG A 97 31.33 38.63 3.83
CA ARG A 97 30.32 38.35 2.82
C ARG A 97 30.66 36.97 2.28
N ARG A 98 30.00 35.93 2.81
CA ARG A 98 29.98 34.60 2.23
C ARG A 98 29.67 34.81 0.76
N THR A 99 30.68 34.67 -0.08
CA THR A 99 30.46 34.41 -1.49
C THR A 99 29.68 33.12 -1.48
N VAL A 100 28.37 33.22 -1.70
CA VAL A 100 27.55 32.08 -2.06
C VAL A 100 28.17 31.61 -3.36
N VAL A 101 29.11 30.66 -3.25
CA VAL A 101 29.52 29.87 -4.40
C VAL A 101 28.19 29.36 -4.94
N PRO A 102 27.81 29.69 -6.18
CA PRO A 102 26.64 29.07 -6.76
C PRO A 102 26.98 27.59 -6.74
N VAL A 103 26.35 26.85 -5.82
CA VAL A 103 26.32 25.39 -5.86
C VAL A 103 25.99 25.11 -7.32
N PRO A 104 26.87 24.44 -8.08
CA PRO A 104 26.56 24.06 -9.44
C PRO A 104 25.17 23.46 -9.37
N ARG A 105 24.19 24.08 -10.03
CA ARG A 105 22.86 23.47 -10.12
C ARG A 105 23.15 22.14 -10.79
N GLU A 106 23.13 21.10 -9.97
CA GLU A 106 23.12 19.72 -10.40
C GLU A 106 22.19 19.67 -11.61
N PRO A 107 22.67 19.25 -12.78
CA PRO A 107 21.88 19.32 -14.00
C PRO A 107 20.62 18.50 -13.76
N ALA A 108 19.47 19.17 -13.61
CA ALA A 108 18.13 18.58 -13.58
C ALA A 108 18.04 17.19 -12.94
N SER A 109 17.77 17.17 -11.63
CA SER A 109 17.29 16.03 -10.86
C SER A 109 16.02 15.37 -11.46
N LEU A 110 16.22 14.54 -12.47
CA LEU A 110 15.33 13.44 -12.88
C LEU A 110 15.90 12.21 -12.16
N GLU A 111 15.43 11.74 -11.01
CA GLU A 111 14.22 10.93 -10.84
C GLU A 111 13.87 10.78 -9.34
N PRO A 112 12.84 11.47 -8.86
CA PRO A 112 11.73 10.82 -8.14
C PRO A 112 10.43 10.76 -8.98
N SER A 113 10.54 10.94 -10.30
CA SER A 113 9.42 11.25 -11.22
C SER A 113 8.48 10.06 -11.43
N GLY A 114 8.99 8.91 -11.87
CA GLY A 114 8.13 7.78 -12.24
C GLY A 114 7.36 7.16 -11.07
N TRP A 115 7.98 7.05 -9.90
CA TRP A 115 7.30 6.53 -8.71
C TRP A 115 6.15 7.43 -8.26
N SER A 116 6.40 8.73 -8.16
CA SER A 116 5.42 9.72 -7.68
C SER A 116 4.23 9.81 -8.64
N GLU A 117 4.51 9.72 -9.93
CA GLU A 117 3.51 9.71 -10.99
C GLU A 117 2.61 8.46 -10.91
N LEU A 118 3.20 7.26 -10.86
CA LEU A 118 2.46 6.00 -10.79
C LEU A 118 1.65 5.89 -9.49
N GLN A 119 2.24 6.30 -8.36
CA GLN A 119 1.55 6.38 -7.08
C GLN A 119 0.38 7.37 -7.13
N GLY A 120 0.57 8.52 -7.79
CA GLY A 120 -0.45 9.53 -8.00
C GLY A 120 -1.62 9.02 -8.85
N ARG A 121 -1.33 8.34 -9.97
CA ARG A 121 -2.34 7.67 -10.81
C ARG A 121 -3.16 6.68 -9.99
N ARG A 122 -2.49 5.77 -9.26
CA ARG A 122 -3.16 4.79 -8.38
C ARG A 122 -4.06 5.47 -7.36
N ALA A 123 -3.58 6.51 -6.68
CA ALA A 123 -4.34 7.23 -5.67
C ALA A 123 -5.60 7.90 -6.27
N ARG A 124 -5.48 8.54 -7.44
CA ARG A 124 -6.63 9.13 -8.16
C ARG A 124 -7.66 8.08 -8.56
N ALA A 125 -7.22 6.87 -8.91
CA ALA A 125 -8.08 5.75 -9.25
C ALA A 125 -8.65 4.99 -8.02
N GLY A 126 -8.29 5.40 -6.79
CA GLY A 126 -8.78 4.78 -5.56
C GLY A 126 -8.11 3.45 -5.21
N GLY A 127 -6.91 3.19 -5.75
CA GLY A 127 -6.20 1.92 -5.56
C GLY A 127 -5.65 1.74 -4.15
N GLY A 128 -5.85 0.54 -3.61
CA GLY A 128 -5.38 0.09 -2.32
C GLY A 128 -3.86 -0.01 -2.23
N SER A 129 -3.40 -0.09 -1.00
CA SER A 129 -1.99 -0.14 -0.64
C SER A 129 -1.80 -0.99 0.62
N GLY A 130 -0.63 -1.63 0.74
CA GLY A 130 -0.26 -2.37 1.94
C GLY A 130 1.22 -2.74 1.92
N GLU A 131 1.60 -3.71 2.76
CA GLU A 131 2.99 -4.23 2.83
C GLU A 131 3.51 -4.72 1.48
N LEU A 132 2.61 -5.22 0.62
CA LEU A 132 2.89 -5.47 -0.80
C LEU A 132 1.95 -4.60 -1.64
N THR A 133 2.50 -3.82 -2.54
CA THR A 133 1.76 -3.10 -3.58
C THR A 133 2.52 -3.23 -4.89
N ILE A 134 1.84 -3.68 -5.94
CA ILE A 134 2.37 -3.76 -7.30
C ILE A 134 1.40 -3.00 -8.19
N THR A 135 1.90 -1.96 -8.86
CA THR A 135 1.11 -1.13 -9.76
C THR A 135 1.74 -1.17 -11.15
N LEU A 136 0.94 -1.47 -12.16
CA LEU A 136 1.30 -1.40 -13.57
C LEU A 136 0.64 -0.15 -14.17
N GLY A 137 1.38 0.66 -14.92
CA GLY A 137 0.87 1.82 -15.65
C GLY A 137 1.38 1.87 -17.08
N TRP A 138 0.55 2.35 -18.00
CA TRP A 138 0.88 2.55 -19.41
C TRP A 138 0.07 3.70 -20.00
N ASP A 139 0.37 4.09 -21.25
CA ASP A 139 -0.19 5.30 -21.89
C ASP A 139 -0.85 5.00 -23.25
N THR A 140 -1.44 3.81 -23.39
CA THR A 140 -2.15 3.42 -24.64
C THR A 140 -3.48 2.76 -24.33
N GLY A 141 -4.38 2.76 -25.32
CA GLY A 141 -5.65 2.02 -25.20
C GLY A 141 -5.51 0.49 -25.25
N CYS A 142 -4.29 -0.06 -25.34
CA CYS A 142 -4.09 -1.51 -25.25
C CYS A 142 -4.50 -2.03 -23.88
N ASP A 143 -4.90 -3.30 -23.84
CA ASP A 143 -5.22 -4.05 -22.63
C ASP A 143 -3.95 -4.75 -22.17
N LEU A 144 -3.36 -4.24 -21.09
CA LEU A 144 -2.21 -4.86 -20.43
C LEU A 144 -2.68 -5.43 -19.09
N ASP A 145 -2.37 -6.71 -18.86
CA ASP A 145 -2.80 -7.44 -17.67
C ASP A 145 -1.61 -7.64 -16.73
N LEU A 146 -1.80 -7.35 -15.45
CA LEU A 146 -0.85 -7.62 -14.38
C LEU A 146 -1.06 -9.04 -13.83
N HIS A 147 0.01 -9.82 -13.86
CA HIS A 147 0.05 -11.17 -13.34
C HIS A 147 0.99 -11.22 -12.13
N VAL A 148 0.44 -11.56 -10.97
CA VAL A 148 1.21 -11.74 -9.72
C VAL A 148 1.15 -13.19 -9.32
N ARG A 149 2.25 -13.92 -9.54
CA ARG A 149 2.40 -15.29 -9.03
C ARG A 149 3.09 -15.22 -7.69
N GLY A 150 2.55 -15.90 -6.69
CA GLY A 150 3.11 -15.94 -5.35
C GLY A 150 3.46 -17.35 -4.88
N PRO A 151 3.77 -17.48 -3.58
CA PRO A 151 4.07 -18.75 -2.96
C PRO A 151 2.95 -19.78 -3.16
N HIS A 152 3.30 -21.06 -3.15
CA HIS A 152 2.36 -22.19 -3.30
C HIS A 152 1.55 -22.21 -4.60
N GLY A 153 2.03 -21.52 -5.65
CA GLY A 153 1.38 -21.53 -6.97
C GLY A 153 0.15 -20.62 -7.07
N VAL A 154 -0.08 -19.75 -6.08
CA VAL A 154 -1.16 -18.76 -6.14
C VAL A 154 -0.90 -17.78 -7.28
N HIS A 155 -1.95 -17.42 -8.02
CA HIS A 155 -1.86 -16.51 -9.15
C HIS A 155 -2.99 -15.46 -9.07
N GLY A 156 -2.62 -14.23 -8.75
CA GLY A 156 -3.48 -13.06 -8.84
C GLY A 156 -3.43 -12.45 -10.23
N TYR A 157 -4.58 -12.34 -10.89
CA TYR A 157 -4.76 -11.72 -12.21
C TYR A 157 -6.25 -11.47 -12.46
N TYR A 158 -6.62 -10.89 -13.60
CA TYR A 158 -7.99 -10.48 -13.92
C TYR A 158 -9.09 -11.53 -13.61
N ARG A 159 -8.85 -12.82 -13.88
CA ARG A 159 -9.86 -13.88 -13.62
C ARG A 159 -9.89 -14.35 -12.17
N GLN A 160 -8.81 -14.13 -11.41
CA GLN A 160 -8.69 -14.52 -10.02
C GLN A 160 -8.13 -13.33 -9.23
N ARG A 161 -8.99 -12.34 -9.01
CA ARG A 161 -8.60 -11.04 -8.46
C ARG A 161 -8.28 -11.11 -6.98
N GLU A 162 -9.12 -11.79 -6.20
CA GLU A 162 -8.92 -11.99 -4.77
C GLU A 162 -8.23 -13.34 -4.52
N THR A 163 -7.12 -13.31 -3.78
CA THR A 163 -6.28 -14.48 -3.53
C THR A 163 -5.73 -14.46 -2.11
N ALA A 164 -5.13 -15.57 -1.69
CA ALA A 164 -4.41 -15.63 -0.41
C ALA A 164 -3.18 -14.70 -0.34
N ILE A 165 -2.70 -14.16 -1.48
CA ILE A 165 -1.51 -13.30 -1.54
C ILE A 165 -1.84 -11.81 -1.78
N GLY A 166 -3.12 -11.46 -1.94
CA GLY A 166 -3.58 -10.10 -2.18
C GLY A 166 -4.79 -10.00 -3.12
N LEU A 167 -5.10 -8.77 -3.51
CA LEU A 167 -6.25 -8.38 -4.33
C LEU A 167 -5.82 -7.53 -5.53
N LEU A 168 -6.27 -7.90 -6.73
CA LEU A 168 -6.27 -7.05 -7.92
C LEU A 168 -7.50 -6.13 -7.90
N ASP A 169 -7.37 -4.92 -7.37
CA ASP A 169 -8.49 -4.01 -7.13
C ASP A 169 -8.77 -3.07 -8.30
N ILE A 170 -7.76 -2.73 -9.09
CA ILE A 170 -7.89 -1.94 -10.32
C ILE A 170 -7.43 -2.77 -11.51
N ASP A 171 -8.26 -2.74 -12.56
CA ASP A 171 -8.09 -3.40 -13.84
C ASP A 171 -8.66 -2.46 -14.92
N CYS A 172 -7.77 -1.72 -15.58
CA CYS A 172 -8.14 -0.78 -16.64
C CYS A 172 -8.11 -1.45 -18.01
N ASN A 173 -8.88 -0.90 -18.95
CA ASN A 173 -8.91 -1.31 -20.36
C ASN A 173 -9.46 -2.71 -20.67
N ALA A 174 -9.86 -3.52 -19.68
CA ALA A 174 -10.51 -4.82 -19.90
C ALA A 174 -11.74 -4.76 -20.82
N ARG A 175 -12.45 -3.62 -20.81
CA ARG A 175 -13.56 -3.32 -21.73
C ARG A 175 -13.32 -2.05 -22.54
N ILE A 176 -13.36 -0.91 -21.85
CA ILE A 176 -13.30 0.43 -22.45
C ILE A 176 -11.93 1.04 -22.11
N PRO A 177 -11.17 1.51 -23.11
CA PRO A 177 -9.92 2.23 -22.89
C PRO A 177 -10.11 3.52 -22.07
N VAL A 178 -9.13 3.82 -21.22
CA VAL A 178 -9.01 5.09 -20.48
C VAL A 178 -7.67 5.76 -20.78
N ASP A 179 -7.54 7.06 -20.46
CA ASP A 179 -6.37 7.87 -20.80
C ASP A 179 -5.13 7.57 -19.93
N GLU A 180 -5.33 7.33 -18.64
CA GLU A 180 -4.27 6.97 -17.67
C GLU A 180 -4.51 5.54 -17.14
N PRO A 181 -4.40 4.51 -17.98
CA PRO A 181 -4.71 3.15 -17.55
C PRO A 181 -3.68 2.62 -16.56
N LEU A 182 -4.16 1.85 -15.59
CA LEU A 182 -3.34 1.16 -14.63
C LEU A 182 -3.99 -0.13 -14.16
N GLU A 183 -3.18 -1.06 -13.68
CA GLU A 183 -3.65 -2.16 -12.82
C GLU A 183 -2.96 -2.08 -11.47
N ASN A 184 -3.63 -2.52 -10.42
CA ASN A 184 -3.08 -2.52 -9.08
C ASN A 184 -3.39 -3.82 -8.35
N PHE A 185 -2.35 -4.44 -7.82
CA PHE A 185 -2.42 -5.59 -6.95
C PHE A 185 -1.80 -5.23 -5.60
N PHE A 186 -2.53 -5.45 -4.50
CA PHE A 186 -2.00 -5.16 -3.18
C PHE A 186 -2.37 -6.21 -2.15
N SER A 187 -1.58 -6.29 -1.08
CA SER A 187 -1.92 -7.02 0.13
C SER A 187 -1.57 -6.18 1.34
N ALA A 188 -2.49 -6.14 2.31
CA ALA A 188 -2.23 -5.51 3.60
C ALA A 188 -1.01 -6.14 4.29
N ARG A 189 -0.82 -7.47 4.14
CA ARG A 189 0.33 -8.21 4.65
C ARG A 189 0.96 -9.09 3.58
N ALA A 190 2.24 -8.92 3.32
CA ALA A 190 2.94 -9.77 2.37
C ALA A 190 3.26 -11.12 3.04
N ILE A 191 3.05 -12.23 2.32
CA ILE A 191 3.35 -13.56 2.87
C ILE A 191 4.76 -14.00 2.45
N PRO A 192 5.47 -14.80 3.28
CA PRO A 192 6.79 -15.30 2.91
C PRO A 192 6.78 -16.20 1.67
N GLY A 193 7.82 -16.07 0.84
CA GLY A 193 8.08 -16.91 -0.32
C GLY A 193 8.39 -16.10 -1.58
N THR A 194 8.38 -16.77 -2.74
CA THR A 194 8.78 -16.17 -4.01
C THR A 194 7.59 -15.58 -4.75
N TYR A 195 7.77 -14.37 -5.25
CA TYR A 195 6.85 -13.65 -6.10
C TYR A 195 7.46 -13.46 -7.49
N VAL A 196 6.64 -13.64 -8.52
CA VAL A 196 6.99 -13.38 -9.92
C VAL A 196 5.95 -12.43 -10.49
N ILE A 197 6.41 -11.29 -10.99
CA ILE A 197 5.58 -10.24 -11.58
C ILE A 197 5.73 -10.30 -13.08
N GLN A 198 4.61 -10.45 -13.77
CA GLN A 198 4.57 -10.51 -15.22
C GLN A 198 3.56 -9.50 -15.76
N VAL A 199 3.82 -9.00 -16.96
CA VAL A 199 2.91 -8.13 -17.69
C VAL A 199 2.57 -8.82 -18.99
N GLN A 200 1.27 -8.99 -19.25
CA GLN A 200 0.75 -9.59 -20.46
C GLN A 200 0.09 -8.54 -21.33
N ARG A 201 0.31 -8.62 -22.64
CA ARG A 201 -0.47 -7.86 -23.63
C ARG A 201 -1.69 -8.68 -24.06
N TYR A 202 -2.81 -8.52 -23.33
CA TYR A 202 -4.01 -9.32 -23.59
C TYR A 202 -4.73 -8.91 -24.88
N ARG A 203 -4.85 -7.60 -25.14
CA ARG A 203 -5.50 -7.09 -26.36
C ARG A 203 -4.80 -5.85 -26.91
N SER A 204 -4.31 -5.95 -28.15
CA SER A 204 -3.78 -4.81 -28.89
C SER A 204 -4.92 -3.92 -29.40
N ARG A 205 -4.78 -2.60 -29.22
CA ARG A 205 -5.68 -1.56 -29.76
C ARG A 205 -4.94 -0.42 -30.48
N ASN A 206 -3.65 -0.60 -30.78
CA ASN A 206 -2.77 0.41 -31.39
C ASN A 206 -2.10 -0.10 -32.68
N GLY A 207 -2.75 -1.02 -33.41
CA GLY A 207 -2.23 -1.53 -34.68
C GLY A 207 -0.94 -2.36 -34.56
N GLY A 208 -0.77 -3.08 -33.45
CA GLY A 208 0.38 -3.95 -33.22
C GLY A 208 1.67 -3.24 -32.80
N GLN A 209 1.68 -1.90 -32.75
CA GLN A 209 2.85 -1.13 -32.30
C GLN A 209 3.24 -1.53 -30.87
N PRO A 210 4.54 -1.45 -30.53
CA PRO A 210 5.01 -1.71 -29.18
C PRO A 210 4.32 -0.81 -28.14
N VAL A 211 4.14 -1.34 -26.93
CA VAL A 211 3.52 -0.64 -25.81
C VAL A 211 4.52 -0.55 -24.68
N GLN A 212 4.94 0.67 -24.36
CA GLN A 212 5.75 0.97 -23.19
C GLN A 212 4.89 0.91 -21.92
N PHE A 213 5.46 0.41 -20.83
CA PHE A 213 4.81 0.35 -19.54
C PHE A 213 5.81 0.53 -18.40
N THR A 214 5.28 0.86 -17.22
CA THR A 214 6.02 0.98 -15.96
C THR A 214 5.37 0.10 -14.90
N VAL A 215 6.17 -0.64 -14.13
CA VAL A 215 5.73 -1.39 -12.95
C VAL A 215 6.44 -0.87 -11.70
N GLY A 216 5.66 -0.39 -10.75
CA GLY A 216 6.14 -0.06 -9.41
C GLY A 216 5.85 -1.21 -8.44
N VAL A 217 6.88 -1.70 -7.75
CA VAL A 217 6.74 -2.68 -6.67
C VAL A 217 7.18 -2.04 -5.37
N TRP A 218 6.27 -1.96 -4.40
CA TRP A 218 6.53 -1.60 -3.01
C TRP A 218 6.36 -2.84 -2.15
N VAL A 219 7.42 -3.24 -1.45
CA VAL A 219 7.40 -4.40 -0.56
C VAL A 219 8.27 -4.14 0.67
N PHE A 220 7.69 -4.23 1.87
CA PHE A 220 8.37 -3.95 3.15
C PHE A 220 9.21 -2.66 3.18
N GLY A 221 8.70 -1.57 2.60
CA GLY A 221 9.43 -0.29 2.56
C GLY A 221 10.39 -0.14 1.38
N GLU A 222 10.80 -1.24 0.73
CA GLU A 222 11.61 -1.18 -0.49
C GLU A 222 10.73 -0.89 -1.70
N ARG A 223 11.12 0.11 -2.49
CA ARG A 223 10.44 0.52 -3.71
C ARG A 223 11.35 0.29 -4.90
N ARG A 224 10.86 -0.40 -5.93
CA ARG A 224 11.52 -0.55 -7.21
C ARG A 224 10.57 -0.18 -8.34
N LEU A 225 11.11 0.53 -9.32
CA LEU A 225 10.42 0.87 -10.55
C LEU A 225 11.10 0.10 -11.69
N PHE A 226 10.30 -0.53 -12.52
CA PHE A 226 10.73 -1.25 -13.72
C PHE A 226 10.02 -0.65 -14.91
N THR A 227 10.70 -0.54 -16.04
CA THR A 227 10.11 -0.15 -17.31
C THR A 227 10.26 -1.29 -18.30
N GLY A 228 9.36 -1.38 -19.26
CA GLY A 228 9.42 -2.41 -20.28
C GLY A 228 8.61 -2.05 -21.50
N GLU A 229 8.76 -2.86 -22.54
CA GLU A 229 8.03 -2.73 -23.79
C GLU A 229 7.44 -4.09 -24.18
N LEU A 230 6.19 -4.10 -24.64
CA LEU A 230 5.53 -5.27 -25.21
C LEU A 230 5.21 -5.02 -26.69
N ASP A 231 5.89 -5.74 -27.57
CA ASP A 231 5.66 -5.74 -29.00
C ASP A 231 4.72 -6.90 -29.40
N THR A 232 5.25 -7.97 -29.99
CA THR A 232 4.58 -9.23 -30.32
C THR A 232 4.67 -10.26 -29.20
N GLU A 233 5.62 -10.11 -28.26
CA GLU A 233 5.65 -10.95 -27.07
C GLU A 233 4.34 -10.77 -26.27
N ARG A 234 3.70 -11.89 -25.91
CA ARG A 234 2.41 -11.86 -25.20
C ARG A 234 2.56 -11.58 -23.72
N GLU A 235 3.70 -11.90 -23.13
CA GLU A 235 3.93 -11.82 -21.69
C GLU A 235 5.43 -11.71 -21.43
N ILE A 236 5.83 -10.81 -20.54
CA ILE A 236 7.20 -10.70 -20.06
C ILE A 236 7.25 -10.76 -18.55
N THR A 237 8.30 -11.40 -18.01
CA THR A 237 8.58 -11.36 -16.57
C THR A 237 9.36 -10.09 -16.25
N VAL A 238 8.76 -9.23 -15.43
CA VAL A 238 9.31 -7.93 -15.06
C VAL A 238 10.23 -8.07 -13.85
N ALA A 239 9.80 -8.79 -12.82
CA ALA A 239 10.59 -8.94 -11.60
C ALA A 239 10.33 -10.27 -10.91
N THR A 240 11.36 -10.81 -10.26
CA THR A 240 11.22 -11.90 -9.29
C THR A 240 11.87 -11.48 -7.98
N PHE A 241 11.16 -11.67 -6.87
CA PHE A 241 11.70 -11.42 -5.54
C PHE A 241 11.21 -12.43 -4.53
N ARG A 242 11.95 -12.60 -3.45
CA ARG A 242 11.62 -13.47 -2.34
C ARG A 242 11.43 -12.65 -1.08
N VAL A 243 10.33 -12.89 -0.39
CA VAL A 243 10.04 -12.38 0.95
C VAL A 243 10.44 -13.42 1.98
N ALA A 244 11.23 -13.02 2.98
CA ALA A 244 11.55 -13.82 4.16
C ALA A 244 11.50 -12.93 5.42
N GLY A 245 10.40 -13.00 6.16
CA GLY A 245 10.09 -11.99 7.18
C GLY A 245 9.87 -10.63 6.51
N SER A 246 10.53 -9.58 7.01
CA SER A 246 10.55 -8.26 6.36
C SER A 246 11.68 -8.07 5.34
N HIS A 247 12.53 -9.09 5.15
CA HIS A 247 13.64 -9.00 4.20
C HIS A 247 13.19 -9.41 2.80
N VAL A 248 13.62 -8.62 1.80
CA VAL A 248 13.31 -8.82 0.39
C VAL A 248 14.60 -9.10 -0.37
N THR A 249 14.64 -10.18 -1.14
CA THR A 249 15.78 -10.51 -2.01
C THR A 249 15.30 -10.57 -3.45
N TRP A 250 15.90 -9.76 -4.31
CA TRP A 250 15.56 -9.67 -5.72
C TRP A 250 16.46 -10.57 -6.55
N SER A 251 15.87 -11.28 -7.49
CA SER A 251 16.57 -12.13 -8.45
C SER A 251 16.18 -11.66 -9.85
N GLY A 252 17.16 -11.22 -10.64
CA GLY A 252 17.06 -10.93 -12.08
C GLY A 252 15.75 -10.30 -12.59
N SER A 253 15.84 -9.05 -13.01
CA SER A 253 14.82 -8.38 -13.84
C SER A 253 15.50 -7.83 -15.10
N ARG A 254 14.81 -7.91 -16.24
CA ARG A 254 15.18 -7.17 -17.47
C ARG A 254 14.65 -5.75 -17.38
#